data_AF-F9DYD3-F1
#
_entry.id   AF-F9DYD3-F1
#
_cell.length_a   1.000
_cell.length_b   1.000
_cell.length_c   1.000
_cell.angle_alpha   90.00
_cell.angle_beta   90.00
_cell.angle_gamma   90.00
#
_symmetry.space_group_name_H-M   'P 1'
#
loop_
_entity.id
_entity.type
_entity.pdbx_description
1 polymer ?
#
loop_
_entity_poly.entity_id
_entity_poly.type
_entity_poly.pdbx_seq_one_letter_code
_entity_poly.pdbx_strand_id
1 'polypeptide(L)'
;KELLNIFWQVIDPTDAGGQFYDRGESYKSAIYTHSPEQQKEAEESKAELQASGKFDLPIVTDILPAHPFYPAEEYHQQYYEKNPGHYERYTVGSGRAGFIEKHWGDPS
;
A
#
# COMPACT_ATOMS: atom_id res chain seq x y z
N LYS A 1 6.88 -13.59 -2.47
CA LYS A 1 6.29 -13.27 -1.12
C LYS A 1 6.89 -12.07 -0.34
N GLU A 2 8.20 -11.80 -0.30
CA GLU A 2 8.75 -10.67 0.51
C GLU A 2 8.14 -9.29 0.18
N LEU A 3 8.01 -8.96 -1.11
CA LEU A 3 7.39 -7.71 -1.55
C LEU A 3 5.93 -7.56 -1.09
N LEU A 4 5.18 -8.66 -1.00
CA LEU A 4 3.79 -8.63 -0.50
C LEU A 4 3.78 -8.30 0.99
N ASN A 5 4.69 -8.88 1.77
CA ASN A 5 4.81 -8.59 3.20
C ASN A 5 5.14 -7.11 3.44
N ILE A 6 6.08 -6.55 2.67
CA ILE A 6 6.43 -5.12 2.74
C ILE A 6 5.23 -4.26 2.31
N PHE A 7 4.56 -4.62 1.22
CA PHE A 7 3.41 -3.89 0.71
C PHE A 7 2.32 -3.71 1.79
N TRP A 8 1.95 -4.78 2.49
CA TRP A 8 0.92 -4.71 3.55
C TRP A 8 1.30 -3.82 4.74
N GLN A 9 2.60 -3.57 4.95
CA GLN A 9 3.10 -2.77 6.08
C GLN A 9 3.14 -1.27 5.79
N VAL A 10 3.06 -0.85 4.52
CA VAL A 10 3.22 0.56 4.11
C VAL A 10 1.94 1.22 3.61
N ILE A 11 0.83 0.50 3.63
CA ILE A 11 -0.52 0.94 3.24
C ILE A 11 -1.55 0.63 4.33
N ASP A 12 -2.69 1.31 4.30
CA ASP A 12 -3.94 0.85 4.92
C ASP A 12 -4.69 -0.06 3.94
N PRO A 13 -4.73 -1.38 4.18
CA PRO A 13 -5.38 -2.35 3.30
C PRO A 13 -6.90 -2.38 3.45
N THR A 14 -7.46 -1.60 4.38
CA THR A 14 -8.90 -1.52 4.69
C THR A 14 -9.56 -0.25 4.15
N ASP A 15 -8.77 0.70 3.64
CA ASP A 15 -9.24 1.97 3.11
C ASP A 15 -9.76 1.84 1.67
N ALA A 16 -11.09 1.74 1.53
CA ALA A 16 -11.75 1.62 0.23
C ALA A 16 -11.84 2.97 -0.52
N GLY A 17 -11.59 4.10 0.15
CA GLY A 17 -11.79 5.44 -0.39
C GLY A 17 -10.50 6.14 -0.86
N GLY A 18 -9.35 5.48 -0.70
CA GLY A 18 -8.04 6.03 -1.02
C GLY A 18 -6.98 5.47 -0.07
N GLN A 19 -6.10 6.33 0.41
CA GLN A 19 -5.02 5.93 1.30
C GLN A 19 -4.63 7.09 2.21
N PHE A 20 -5.07 7.07 3.48
CA PHE A 20 -4.92 8.13 4.50
C PHE A 20 -5.00 9.56 3.95
N TYR A 21 -5.97 10.41 4.23
CA TYR A 21 -6.03 11.80 3.71
C TYR A 21 -6.09 11.95 2.18
N ASP A 22 -5.35 11.19 1.36
CA ASP A 22 -5.49 11.14 -0.08
C ASP A 22 -6.71 10.30 -0.47
N ARG A 23 -7.57 10.87 -1.32
CA ARG A 23 -8.90 10.34 -1.63
C ARG A 23 -9.17 10.30 -3.12
N GLY A 24 -9.89 9.26 -3.55
CA GLY A 24 -10.25 9.02 -4.94
C GLY A 24 -9.58 7.77 -5.51
N GLU A 25 -10.01 7.39 -6.72
CA GLU A 25 -9.63 6.13 -7.38
C GLU A 25 -8.11 5.97 -7.54
N SER A 26 -7.38 7.05 -7.84
CA SER A 26 -5.92 7.03 -8.00
C SER A 26 -5.13 6.70 -6.73
N TYR A 27 -5.79 6.72 -5.57
CA TYR A 27 -5.16 6.44 -4.28
C TYR A 27 -5.59 5.11 -3.67
N LYS A 28 -6.45 4.34 -4.35
CA LYS A 28 -6.82 2.99 -3.88
C LYS A 28 -5.60 2.06 -3.96
N SER A 29 -5.53 1.15 -3.00
CA SER A 29 -4.50 0.11 -3.00
C SER A 29 -4.83 -0.98 -4.01
N ALA A 30 -3.84 -1.36 -4.82
CA ALA A 30 -3.95 -2.45 -5.78
C ALA A 30 -2.59 -3.16 -5.97
N ILE A 31 -2.65 -4.46 -6.25
CA ILE A 31 -1.50 -5.28 -6.65
C ILE A 31 -1.71 -5.67 -8.11
N TYR A 32 -0.81 -5.22 -8.98
CA TYR A 32 -0.84 -5.56 -10.41
C TYR A 32 0.10 -6.72 -10.70
N THR A 33 -0.42 -7.81 -11.25
CA THR A 33 0.32 -9.07 -11.43
C THR A 33 0.60 -9.36 -12.90
N HIS A 34 1.81 -9.84 -13.19
CA HIS A 34 2.30 -10.13 -14.55
C HIS A 34 2.21 -11.62 -14.93
N SER A 35 1.88 -12.50 -13.99
CA SER A 35 1.72 -13.93 -14.26
C SER A 35 0.64 -14.56 -13.36
N PRO A 36 0.10 -15.74 -13.75
CA PRO A 36 -0.82 -16.51 -12.90
C PRO A 36 -0.24 -16.87 -11.53
N GLU A 37 1.06 -17.14 -11.46
CA GLU A 37 1.75 -17.45 -10.20
C GLU A 37 1.77 -16.24 -9.27
N GLN A 38 2.06 -15.03 -9.79
CA GLN A 38 1.99 -13.80 -9.01
C GLN A 38 0.58 -13.49 -8.51
N GLN A 39 -0.43 -13.73 -9.36
CA GLN A 39 -1.83 -13.57 -8.97
C GLN A 39 -2.20 -14.51 -7.82
N LYS A 40 -1.84 -15.79 -7.94
CA LYS A 40 -2.06 -16.77 -6.87
C LYS A 40 -1.34 -16.37 -5.58
N GLU A 41 -0.06 -15.98 -5.64
CA GLU A 41 0.69 -15.56 -4.45
C GLU A 41 0.07 -14.32 -3.78
N ALA A 42 -0.40 -13.35 -4.56
CA ALA A 42 -1.05 -12.15 -4.02
C ALA A 42 -2.39 -12.48 -3.35
N GLU A 43 -3.21 -13.34 -3.98
CA GLU A 43 -4.50 -13.78 -3.44
C GLU A 43 -4.32 -14.57 -2.14
N GLU A 44 -3.36 -15.51 -2.11
CA GLU A 44 -3.00 -16.23 -0.90
C GLU A 44 -2.53 -15.29 0.21
N SER A 45 -1.64 -14.34 -0.10
CA SER A 45 -1.13 -13.38 0.89
C SER A 45 -2.23 -12.47 1.44
N LYS A 46 -3.17 -12.02 0.59
CA LYS A 46 -4.34 -11.24 1.02
C LYS A 46 -5.24 -12.07 1.95
N ALA A 47 -5.48 -13.35 1.61
CA ALA A 47 -6.28 -14.25 2.44
C ALA A 47 -5.61 -14.55 3.79
N GLU A 48 -4.29 -14.77 3.80
CA GLU A 48 -3.48 -14.93 5.01
C GLU A 48 -3.59 -13.70 5.91
N LEU A 49 -3.46 -12.49 5.33
CA LEU A 49 -3.61 -11.24 6.08
C LEU A 49 -5.02 -11.09 6.67
N GLN A 50 -6.06 -11.37 5.89
CA GLN A 50 -7.45 -11.32 6.36
C GLN A 50 -7.69 -12.31 7.50
N ALA A 51 -7.18 -13.53 7.38
CA ALA A 51 -7.33 -14.59 8.37
C ALA A 51 -6.51 -14.33 9.66
N SER A 52 -5.46 -13.50 9.58
CA SER A 52 -4.61 -13.18 10.73
C SER A 52 -5.34 -12.42 11.84
N GLY A 53 -6.47 -11.78 11.54
CA GLY A 53 -7.20 -10.94 12.49
C GLY A 53 -6.48 -9.63 12.85
N LYS A 54 -5.41 -9.26 12.12
CA LYS A 54 -4.70 -7.99 12.34
C LYS A 54 -5.59 -6.76 12.07
N PHE A 55 -6.58 -6.91 11.22
CA PHE A 55 -7.56 -5.88 10.89
C PHE A 55 -8.97 -6.40 11.15
N ASP A 56 -9.78 -5.58 11.83
CA ASP A 56 -11.20 -5.87 12.08
C ASP A 56 -12.06 -5.63 10.84
N LEU A 57 -11.54 -4.87 9.88
CA LEU A 57 -12.20 -4.54 8.61
C LEU A 57 -11.72 -5.46 7.48
N PRO A 58 -12.54 -5.63 6.42
CA PRO A 58 -12.13 -6.38 5.25
C PRO A 58 -10.88 -5.79 4.57
N ILE A 59 -10.01 -6.66 4.05
CA ILE A 59 -8.91 -6.25 3.16
C ILE A 59 -9.47 -5.96 1.77
N VAL A 60 -9.48 -4.69 1.39
CA VAL A 60 -10.13 -4.19 0.17
C VAL A 60 -9.17 -3.99 -1.00
N THR A 61 -7.85 -4.18 -0.81
CA THR A 61 -6.85 -4.06 -1.87
C THR A 61 -7.19 -4.95 -3.07
N ASP A 62 -7.25 -4.35 -4.26
CA ASP A 62 -7.53 -5.07 -5.50
C ASP A 62 -6.32 -5.89 -5.97
N ILE A 63 -6.58 -7.04 -6.61
CA ILE A 63 -5.55 -7.85 -7.26
C ILE A 63 -5.95 -7.98 -8.71
N LEU A 64 -5.17 -7.38 -9.60
CA LEU A 64 -5.54 -7.17 -11.00
C LEU A 64 -4.40 -7.59 -11.94
N PRO A 65 -4.71 -8.07 -13.16
CA PRO A 65 -3.68 -8.22 -14.19
C PRO A 65 -3.01 -6.87 -14.48
N ALA A 66 -1.69 -6.90 -14.67
CA ALA A 66 -0.95 -5.71 -15.05
C ALA A 66 -1.35 -5.22 -16.46
N HIS A 67 -1.47 -3.90 -16.59
CA HIS A 67 -1.71 -3.20 -17.85
C HIS A 67 -0.46 -2.38 -18.23
N PRO A 68 -0.41 -1.79 -19.44
CA PRO A 68 0.68 -0.89 -19.81
C PRO A 68 0.93 0.17 -18.73
N PHE A 69 2.17 0.27 -18.26
CA PHE A 69 2.59 1.24 -17.27
C PHE A 69 3.22 2.44 -17.97
N TYR A 70 2.70 3.64 -17.69
CA TYR A 70 3.22 4.89 -18.20
C TYR A 70 3.95 5.61 -17.07
N PRO A 71 5.28 5.82 -17.17
CA PRO A 71 6.02 6.52 -16.14
C PRO A 71 5.46 7.93 -15.91
N ALA A 72 5.31 8.31 -14.65
CA ALA A 72 5.01 9.68 -14.25
C ALA A 72 6.17 10.62 -14.59
N GLU A 73 5.91 11.92 -14.63
CA GLU A 73 6.89 12.96 -14.92
C GLU A 73 8.10 12.93 -13.98
N GLU A 74 9.25 13.42 -14.46
CA GLU A 74 10.54 13.34 -13.74
C GLU A 74 10.52 13.96 -12.34
N TYR A 75 9.71 15.00 -12.12
CA TYR A 75 9.59 15.63 -10.81
C TYR A 75 8.93 14.72 -9.75
N HIS A 76 8.16 13.71 -10.16
CA HIS A 76 7.56 12.70 -9.27
C HIS A 76 8.55 11.60 -8.88
N GLN A 77 9.56 11.34 -9.72
CA GLN A 77 10.52 10.27 -9.48
C GLN A 77 11.37 10.59 -8.25
N GLN A 78 11.50 9.64 -7.31
CA GLN A 78 12.26 9.80 -6.05
C GLN A 78 11.84 11.04 -5.24
N TYR A 79 10.55 11.41 -5.27
CA TYR A 79 10.06 12.63 -4.62
C TYR A 79 10.40 12.69 -3.12
N TYR A 80 10.36 11.54 -2.42
CA TYR A 80 10.70 11.47 -0.99
C TYR A 80 12.16 11.85 -0.69
N GLU A 81 13.09 11.54 -1.60
CA GLU A 81 14.51 11.93 -1.48
C GLU A 81 14.73 13.39 -1.86
N LYS A 82 14.01 13.86 -2.89
CA LYS A 82 14.09 15.25 -3.37
C LYS A 82 13.45 16.23 -2.39
N ASN A 83 12.43 15.82 -1.64
CA ASN A 83 11.65 16.68 -0.73
C ASN A 83 11.40 16.02 0.65
N PRO A 84 12.45 15.63 1.40
CA PRO A 84 12.33 14.79 2.59
C PRO A 84 11.49 15.45 3.69
N GLY A 85 11.70 16.74 3.96
CA GLY A 85 10.93 17.45 5.00
C GLY A 85 9.45 17.65 4.65
N HIS A 86 9.08 17.69 3.37
CA HIS A 86 7.66 17.71 2.99
C HIS A 86 7.05 16.30 3.16
N TYR A 87 7.76 15.28 2.68
CA TYR A 87 7.33 13.89 2.77
C TYR A 87 7.15 13.42 4.22
N GLU A 88 8.09 13.74 5.11
CA GLU A 88 8.02 13.38 6.53
C GLU A 88 6.82 14.05 7.23
N ARG A 89 6.64 15.35 7.04
CA ARG A 89 5.48 16.07 7.59
C ARG A 89 4.16 15.50 7.11
N TYR A 90 4.08 15.11 5.84
CA TYR A 90 2.89 14.46 5.29
C TYR A 90 2.68 13.06 5.90
N THR A 91 3.76 12.28 6.07
CA THR A 91 3.70 10.93 6.65
C THR A 91 3.14 10.95 8.06
N VAL A 92 3.53 11.94 8.87
CA VAL A 92 2.96 12.14 10.21
C VAL A 92 1.55 12.74 10.14
N GLY A 93 1.38 13.83 9.39
CA GLY A 93 0.14 14.61 9.35
C GLY A 93 -1.06 13.91 8.69
N SER A 94 -0.81 12.94 7.80
CA SER A 94 -1.86 12.12 7.18
C SER A 94 -2.37 11.00 8.09
N GLY A 95 -1.70 10.73 9.21
CA GLY A 95 -1.97 9.58 10.08
C GLY A 95 -1.31 8.28 9.63
N ARG A 96 -0.56 8.28 8.51
CA ARG A 96 0.17 7.10 8.02
C ARG A 96 1.14 6.55 9.07
N ALA A 97 1.96 7.41 9.67
CA ALA A 97 2.92 6.99 10.69
C ALA A 97 2.24 6.26 11.86
N GLY A 98 1.19 6.87 12.43
CA GLY A 98 0.46 6.28 13.54
C GLY A 98 -0.29 5.00 13.17
N PHE A 99 -0.77 4.89 11.93
CA PHE A 99 -1.39 3.65 11.44
C PHE A 99 -0.39 2.50 11.38
N ILE A 100 0.81 2.76 10.83
CA ILE A 100 1.88 1.76 10.71
C ILE A 100 2.32 1.32 12.12
N GLU A 101 2.62 2.28 13.00
CA GLU A 101 3.02 2.00 14.38
C GLU A 101 1.99 1.12 15.10
N LYS A 102 0.71 1.44 14.97
CA LYS A 102 -0.38 0.69 15.61
C LYS A 102 -0.47 -0.77 15.16
N HIS A 103 -0.32 -1.06 13.86
CA HIS A 103 -0.58 -2.39 13.32
C HIS A 103 0.69 -3.23 13.11
N TRP A 104 1.84 -2.59 12.99
CA TRP A 104 3.10 -3.21 12.60
C TRP A 104 4.25 -2.91 13.56
N GLY A 105 4.10 -1.94 14.45
CA GLY A 105 5.16 -1.47 15.35
C GLY A 105 6.08 -0.47 14.64
N ASP A 106 7.24 -0.23 15.25
CA ASP A 106 8.27 0.62 14.66
C ASP A 106 8.92 -0.11 13.47
N PRO A 107 8.79 0.39 12.23
CA PRO A 107 9.52 -0.18 11.10
C PRO A 107 11.01 0.18 11.28
N SER A 108 11.77 -0.72 11.90
CA SER A 108 13.23 -0.61 12.05
C SER A 108 13.95 -0.48 10.72
#